data_AF-A0A4R5UTK9-F1
#
_entry.id   AF-A0A4R5UTK9-F1
#
_cell.length_a   1.000
_cell.length_b   1.000
_cell.length_c   1.000
_cell.angle_alpha   90.00
_cell.angle_beta   90.00
_cell.angle_gamma   90.00
#
_symmetry.space_group_name_H-M   'P 1'
#
loop_
_entity.id
_entity.type
_entity.pdbx_description
1 polymer ?
#
loop_
_entity_poly.entity_id
_entity_poly.type
_entity_poly.pdbx_seq_one_letter_code
_entity_poly.pdbx_strand_id
1 'polypeptide(L)'
;MIIQTNKAEYLISGLPEKKDFISIKSNNRAELARLFGSEKVKQSQEAQWRFEVYSCRQEFANSLILLVKEIDYIDFHELEKFI
;
A
#
# COMPACT_ATOMS: atom_id res chain seq x y z
N MET A 1 -0.42 -5.64 7.22
CA MET A 1 -1.78 -5.07 7.07
C MET A 1 -2.09 -5.00 5.59
N ILE A 2 -3.29 -5.40 5.19
CA ILE A 2 -3.76 -5.27 3.81
C ILE A 2 -4.85 -4.18 3.80
N ILE A 3 -4.82 -3.30 2.79
CA ILE A 3 -5.88 -2.33 2.52
C ILE A 3 -6.34 -2.55 1.08
N GLN A 4 -7.65 -2.62 0.87
CA GLN A 4 -8.25 -2.71 -0.45
C GLN A 4 -9.13 -1.48 -0.67
N THR A 5 -9.02 -0.92 -1.87
CA THR A 5 -9.83 0.20 -2.36
C THR A 5 -10.42 -0.20 -3.70
N ASN A 6 -11.37 0.57 -4.21
CA ASN A 6 -11.89 0.38 -5.56
C ASN A 6 -10.83 0.56 -6.68
N LYS A 7 -9.66 1.15 -6.38
CA LYS A 7 -8.60 1.44 -7.37
C LYS A 7 -7.40 0.51 -7.29
N ALA A 8 -7.12 -0.03 -6.12
CA ALA A 8 -5.88 -0.72 -5.83
C ALA A 8 -5.95 -1.52 -4.52
N GLU A 9 -5.07 -2.50 -4.43
CA GLU A 9 -4.76 -3.18 -3.18
C GLU A 9 -3.42 -2.68 -2.65
N TYR A 10 -3.22 -2.74 -1.33
CA TYR A 10 -1.98 -2.37 -0.66
C TYR A 10 -1.58 -3.40 0.38
N LEU A 11 -0.32 -3.81 0.36
CA LEU A 11 0.31 -4.60 1.41
C LEU A 11 1.28 -3.74 2.20
N ILE A 12 1.01 -3.57 3.49
CA ILE A 12 1.81 -2.79 4.43
C ILE A 12 2.51 -3.73 5.40
N SER A 13 3.84 -3.68 5.41
CA SER A 13 4.68 -4.51 6.28
C SER A 13 5.79 -3.69 6.94
N GLY A 14 6.20 -4.14 8.14
CA GLY A 14 7.37 -3.57 8.80
C GLY A 14 8.65 -4.02 8.10
N LEU A 15 9.72 -3.26 8.29
CA LEU A 15 11.06 -3.63 7.88
C LEU A 15 11.88 -4.03 9.11
N PRO A 16 12.37 -5.28 9.22
CA PRO A 16 13.15 -5.73 10.36
C PRO A 16 14.37 -4.85 10.66
N GLU A 17 15.01 -4.34 9.60
CA GLU A 17 16.25 -3.57 9.68
C GLU A 17 16.04 -2.06 9.91
N LYS A 18 14.82 -1.55 9.68
CA LYS A 18 14.51 -0.11 9.74
C LYS A 18 13.21 0.13 10.47
N LYS A 19 13.29 0.18 11.81
CA LYS A 19 12.12 0.26 12.68
C LYS A 19 11.23 1.49 12.42
N ASP A 20 11.73 2.60 11.87
CA ASP A 20 10.92 3.80 11.63
C ASP A 20 10.27 3.85 10.24
N PHE A 21 10.59 2.87 9.40
CA PHE A 21 10.08 2.75 8.04
C PHE A 21 9.17 1.54 7.91
N ILE A 22 8.29 1.63 6.92
CA ILE A 22 7.44 0.55 6.48
C ILE A 22 7.60 0.36 4.98
N SER A 23 7.42 -0.88 4.54
CA SER A 23 7.22 -1.22 3.13
C SER A 23 5.73 -1.12 2.82
N ILE A 24 5.42 -0.47 1.70
CA ILE A 24 4.08 -0.38 1.16
C ILE A 24 4.15 -0.85 -0.28
N LYS A 25 3.49 -1.97 -0.56
CA LYS A 25 3.42 -2.55 -1.89
C LYS A 25 2.01 -2.43 -2.46
N SER A 26 1.89 -2.40 -3.77
CA SER A 26 0.60 -2.34 -4.46
C SER A 26 0.64 -3.05 -5.81
N ASN A 27 -0.54 -3.46 -6.27
CA ASN A 27 -0.77 -3.91 -7.64
C ASN A 27 -0.89 -2.74 -8.64
N ASN A 28 -1.01 -1.49 -8.17
CA ASN A 28 -1.23 -0.31 -9.00
C ASN A 28 -0.14 0.77 -8.78
N ARG A 29 0.72 0.97 -9.79
CA ARG A 29 1.82 1.95 -9.74
C ARG A 29 1.34 3.39 -9.64
N ALA A 30 0.25 3.72 -10.34
CA ALA A 30 -0.24 5.08 -10.43
C ALA A 30 -0.75 5.57 -9.07
N GLU A 31 -1.43 4.70 -8.33
CA GLU A 31 -1.91 5.02 -6.99
C GLU A 31 -0.76 5.17 -5.98
N LEU A 32 0.26 4.32 -6.02
CA LEU A 32 1.47 4.52 -5.20
C LEU A 32 2.17 5.84 -5.52
N ALA A 33 2.28 6.19 -6.81
CA ALA A 33 2.89 7.44 -7.24
C ALA A 33 2.06 8.66 -6.79
N ARG A 34 0.72 8.55 -6.80
CA ARG A 34 -0.19 9.59 -6.32
C ARG A 34 -0.05 9.85 -4.82
N LEU A 35 0.11 8.78 -4.02
CA LEU A 35 0.18 8.87 -2.56
C LEU A 35 1.57 9.26 -2.05
N PHE A 36 2.63 8.72 -2.64
CA PHE A 36 4.00 8.81 -2.11
C PHE A 36 5.01 9.50 -3.04
N GLY A 37 4.59 9.88 -4.24
CA GLY A 37 5.44 10.49 -5.26
C GLY A 37 6.06 9.48 -6.23
N SER A 38 6.06 9.82 -7.53
CA SER A 38 6.45 8.94 -8.63
C SER A 38 7.92 8.46 -8.57
N GLU A 39 8.83 9.30 -8.09
CA GLU A 39 10.27 9.03 -7.99
C GLU A 39 10.60 7.96 -6.95
N LYS A 40 9.71 7.75 -5.96
CA LYS A 40 9.91 6.76 -4.89
C LYS A 40 9.46 5.36 -5.28
N VAL A 41 8.67 5.22 -6.35
CA VAL A 41 8.03 3.95 -6.72
C VAL A 41 8.99 3.04 -7.45
N LYS A 42 9.28 1.89 -6.85
CA LYS A 42 10.15 0.84 -7.37
C LYS A 42 9.34 -0.38 -7.79
N GLN A 43 9.95 -1.23 -8.61
CA GLN A 43 9.40 -2.53 -8.93
C GLN A 43 9.74 -3.54 -7.82
N SER A 44 8.75 -4.28 -7.37
CA SER A 44 8.87 -5.36 -6.40
C SER A 44 8.99 -6.71 -7.13
N GLN A 45 9.55 -7.69 -6.43
CA GLN A 45 9.74 -9.06 -6.95
C GLN A 45 8.46 -9.91 -6.86
N GLU A 46 7.45 -9.45 -6.12
CA GLU A 46 6.21 -10.19 -5.91
C GLU A 46 5.19 -9.94 -7.02
N ALA A 47 4.69 -11.02 -7.64
CA ALA A 47 3.83 -10.94 -8.81
C ALA A 47 2.48 -10.24 -8.55
N GLN A 48 1.93 -10.41 -7.35
CA GLN A 48 0.69 -9.76 -6.90
C GLN A 48 0.91 -8.30 -6.47
N TRP A 49 2.09 -8.01 -5.94
CA TRP A 49 2.47 -6.74 -5.34
C TRP A 49 3.65 -6.12 -6.10
N ARG A 50 3.41 -5.79 -7.37
CA ARG A 50 4.45 -5.49 -8.37
C ARG A 50 5.20 -4.18 -8.12
N PHE A 51 4.65 -3.30 -7.30
CA PHE A 51 5.20 -1.97 -7.05
C PHE A 51 5.39 -1.76 -5.55
N GLU A 52 6.44 -1.06 -5.16
CA GLU A 52 6.80 -0.82 -3.75
C GLU A 52 7.32 0.59 -3.53
N VAL A 53 7.02 1.14 -2.35
CA VAL A 53 7.67 2.32 -1.76
C VAL A 53 8.09 2.03 -0.33
N TYR A 54 9.15 2.70 0.13
CA TYR A 54 9.48 2.78 1.54
C TYR A 54 9.10 4.16 2.07
N SER A 55 8.34 4.18 3.16
CA SER A 55 7.82 5.41 3.76
C SER A 55 8.09 5.40 5.26
N CYS A 56 8.32 6.57 5.85
CA CYS A 56 8.23 6.68 7.30
C CYS A 56 6.77 6.55 7.75
N ARG A 57 6.56 6.25 9.04
CA ARG A 57 5.20 6.09 9.59
C ARG A 57 4.34 7.35 9.47
N GLN A 58 4.94 8.54 9.57
CA GLN A 58 4.21 9.80 9.47
C GLN A 58 3.65 10.04 8.07
N GLU A 59 4.48 9.85 7.03
CA GLU A 59 4.07 9.98 5.63
C GLU A 59 3.00 8.92 5.28
N PHE A 60 3.12 7.72 5.85
CA PHE A 60 2.09 6.70 5.72
C PHE A 60 0.77 7.10 6.39
N ALA A 61 0.80 7.62 7.62
CA ALA A 61 -0.40 8.05 8.33
C ALA A 61 -1.20 9.09 7.53
N ASN A 62 -0.49 10.05 6.90
CA ASN A 62 -1.12 11.04 6.02
C ASN A 62 -1.81 10.37 4.81
N SER A 63 -1.13 9.42 4.18
CA SER A 63 -1.69 8.67 3.03
C SER A 63 -2.86 7.78 3.44
N LEU A 64 -2.80 7.19 4.64
CA LEU A 64 -3.85 6.34 5.18
C LEU A 64 -5.18 7.10 5.36
N ILE A 65 -5.12 8.36 5.78
CA ILE A 65 -6.32 9.21 5.88
C ILE A 65 -7.02 9.37 4.51
N LEU A 66 -6.25 9.44 3.43
CA LEU A 66 -6.80 9.49 2.08
C LEU A 66 -7.40 8.14 1.69
N LEU A 67 -6.66 7.05 1.91
CA LEU A 67 -7.08 5.69 1.58
C LEU A 67 -8.38 5.30 2.29
N VAL A 68 -8.55 5.66 3.56
CA VAL A 68 -9.76 5.38 4.35
C VAL A 68 -11.03 5.92 3.67
N LYS A 69 -10.93 7.01 2.90
CA LYS A 69 -12.08 7.57 2.15
C LYS A 69 -12.38 6.81 0.86
N GLU A 70 -11.46 5.99 0.39
CA GLU A 70 -11.52 5.27 -0.88
C GLU A 70 -11.81 3.77 -0.70
N ILE A 71 -11.84 3.30 0.54
CA ILE A 71 -12.28 1.95 0.89
C ILE A 71 -13.76 1.82 0.53
N ASP A 72 -14.09 0.77 -0.21
CA ASP A 72 -15.48 0.36 -0.40
C ASP A 72 -15.92 -0.46 0.83
N TYR A 73 -16.75 0.16 1.67
CA TYR A 73 -17.23 -0.46 2.90
C TYR A 73 -18.46 -1.36 2.68
N ILE A 74 -19.03 -1.37 1.48
CA ILE A 74 -20.21 -2.18 1.13
C ILE A 74 -19.72 -3.52 0.57
N ASP A 75 -18.82 -3.47 -0.41
CA ASP A 75 -18.32 -4.65 -1.11
C ASP A 75 -16.85 -4.93 -0.74
N PHE A 76 -16.61 -5.37 0.51
CA PHE A 76 -15.33 -5.97 0.88
C PHE A 76 -15.18 -7.31 0.15
N HIS A 77 -14.48 -7.32 -0.98
CA HIS A 77 -14.11 -8.57 -1.65
C HIS A 77 -13.37 -9.45 -0.65
N GLU A 78 -13.93 -10.63 -0.37
CA GLU A 78 -13.54 -11.54 0.71
C GLU A 78 -12.01 -11.66 0.86
N LEU A 79 -11.53 -11.30 2.05
CA LEU A 79 -10.14 -11.45 2.48
C LEU A 79 -9.67 -12.92 2.53
N GLU A 80 -10.54 -13.89 2.24
CA GLU A 80 -10.27 -15.34 2.25
C GLU A 80 -9.16 -15.77 1.29
N LYS A 81 -8.76 -14.94 0.33
CA LYS A 81 -7.64 -15.23 -0.58
C LYS A 81 -6.24 -14.97 0.00
N PHE A 82 -6.16 -14.45 1.22
CA PHE A 82 -4.91 -13.95 1.82
C PHE A 82 -4.54 -14.59 3.16
N ILE A 83 -5.33 -15.57 3.64
CA ILE A 83 -5.05 -16.38 4.84
C ILE A 83 -4.54 -17.76 4.43
#